data_AF-A0A7Y3DVZ4-F1
#
_entry.id   AF-A0A7Y3DVZ4-F1
#
_cell.length_a   1.000
_cell.length_b   1.000
_cell.length_c   1.000
_cell.angle_alpha   90.00
_cell.angle_beta   90.00
_cell.angle_gamma   90.00
#
_symmetry.space_group_name_H-M   'P 1'
#
loop_
_entity.id
_entity.type
_entity.pdbx_description
1 polymer ?
#
loop_
_entity_poly.entity_id
_entity_poly.type
_entity_poly.pdbx_seq_one_letter_code
_entity_poly.pdbx_strand_id
1 'polypeptide(L)'
;MGLLILYGVVSIFFSFLCSILEAVLLSVTPTFVKVKKSEGKAYANALEKLKQDVDKPLIAILTLNTIAHTVGAILVGVQAKVAYVEIYGTQTRSFLGMEFSEDLMVGVVSTVMTILILVASEIIPKTIGATYWKQLAHFATSSLNLLIWPLKYSGILWLLQLTTRLIGKKG
;
A
#
# COMPACT_ATOMS: atom_id res chain seq x y z
N MET A 1 -13.20 13.57 15.36
CA MET A 1 -12.29 12.42 15.63
C MET A 1 -12.66 11.12 14.92
N GLY A 2 -13.93 10.68 14.84
CA GLY A 2 -14.29 9.39 14.21
C GLY A 2 -13.86 9.25 12.74
N LEU A 3 -14.00 10.31 11.92
CA LEU A 3 -13.57 10.30 10.52
C LEU A 3 -12.05 10.22 10.34
N LEU A 4 -11.26 10.82 11.25
CA LEU A 4 -9.79 10.73 11.25
C LEU A 4 -9.35 9.28 11.43
N ILE A 5 -9.91 8.62 12.45
CA ILE A 5 -9.63 7.22 12.74
C ILE A 5 -10.04 6.33 11.57
N LEU A 6 -11.23 6.56 11.00
CA LEU A 6 -11.71 5.81 9.84
C LEU A 6 -10.75 5.93 8.64
N TYR A 7 -10.40 7.15 8.24
CA TYR A 7 -9.51 7.38 7.09
C TYR A 7 -8.10 6.84 7.33
N GLY A 8 -7.56 7.02 8.54
CA GLY A 8 -6.25 6.49 8.91
C GLY A 8 -6.21 4.96 8.88
N VAL A 9 -7.20 4.30 9.51
CA VAL A 9 -7.28 2.83 9.55
C VAL A 9 -7.44 2.26 8.15
N VAL A 10 -8.33 2.83 7.33
CA VAL A 10 -8.55 2.35 5.96
C VAL A 10 -7.29 2.52 5.11
N SER A 11 -6.64 3.69 5.15
CA SER A 11 -5.40 3.93 4.41
C SER A 11 -4.29 2.94 4.79
N ILE A 12 -4.03 2.80 6.09
CA ILE A 12 -3.00 1.89 6.62
C ILE A 12 -3.33 0.45 6.24
N PHE A 13 -4.59 0.03 6.39
CA PHE A 13 -5.00 -1.33 6.06
C PHE A 13 -4.77 -1.67 4.58
N PHE A 14 -5.19 -0.79 3.67
CA PHE A 14 -5.01 -1.05 2.24
C PHE A 14 -3.54 -0.99 1.82
N SER A 15 -2.76 -0.05 2.37
CA SER A 15 -1.31 0.02 2.11
C SER A 15 -0.59 -1.22 2.64
N PHE A 16 -0.88 -1.63 3.88
CA PHE A 16 -0.38 -2.86 4.50
C PHE A 16 -0.70 -4.10 3.67
N LEU A 17 -1.96 -4.23 3.22
CA LEU A 17 -2.39 -5.33 2.37
C LEU A 17 -1.59 -5.34 1.06
N CYS A 18 -1.47 -4.20 0.38
CA CYS A 18 -0.71 -4.08 -0.87
C CYS A 18 0.74 -4.52 -0.69
N SER A 19 1.40 -4.06 0.37
CA SER A 19 2.78 -4.42 0.72
C SER A 19 2.97 -5.93 0.96
N ILE A 20 2.01 -6.60 1.61
CA ILE A 20 2.03 -8.06 1.74
C ILE A 20 1.85 -8.73 0.37
N LEU A 21 0.85 -8.31 -0.41
CA LEU A 21 0.56 -8.90 -1.72
C LEU A 21 1.75 -8.79 -2.67
N GLU A 22 2.42 -7.65 -2.68
CA GLU A 22 3.65 -7.39 -3.43
C GLU A 22 4.75 -8.41 -3.05
N ALA A 23 5.07 -8.49 -1.75
CA ALA A 23 6.13 -9.35 -1.26
C ALA A 23 5.84 -10.83 -1.52
N VAL A 24 4.59 -11.28 -1.34
CA VAL A 24 4.18 -12.66 -1.64
C VAL A 24 4.32 -12.96 -3.13
N LEU A 25 3.82 -12.07 -4.00
CA LEU A 25 3.87 -12.26 -5.45
C LEU A 25 5.31 -12.38 -5.96
N LEU A 26 6.21 -11.53 -5.47
CA LEU A 26 7.63 -11.56 -5.84
C LEU A 26 8.33 -12.82 -5.29
N SER A 27 7.99 -13.27 -4.08
CA SER A 27 8.62 -14.42 -3.42
C SER A 27 8.17 -15.78 -3.94
N VAL A 28 6.97 -15.89 -4.53
CA VAL A 28 6.47 -17.15 -5.08
C VAL A 28 7.36 -17.66 -6.21
N THR A 29 7.81 -18.91 -6.09
CA THR A 29 8.65 -19.59 -7.09
C THR A 29 7.82 -20.41 -8.08
N PRO A 30 8.30 -20.60 -9.33
CA PRO A 30 7.63 -21.46 -10.31
C PRO A 30 7.46 -22.91 -9.82
N THR A 31 8.44 -23.45 -9.10
CA THR A 31 8.40 -24.81 -8.53
C THR A 31 7.25 -24.96 -7.53
N PHE A 32 7.05 -23.99 -6.64
CA PHE A 32 5.93 -24.01 -5.71
C PHE A 32 4.58 -24.03 -6.43
N VAL A 33 4.43 -23.22 -7.48
CA VAL A 33 3.20 -23.19 -8.29
C VAL A 33 2.94 -24.55 -8.93
N LYS A 34 3.95 -25.17 -9.55
CA LYS A 34 3.83 -26.50 -10.17
C LYS A 34 3.40 -27.56 -9.16
N VAL A 35 4.01 -27.59 -7.97
CA VAL A 35 3.63 -28.51 -6.89
C VAL A 35 2.18 -28.29 -6.46
N LYS A 36 1.74 -27.04 -6.29
CA LYS A 36 0.35 -26.74 -5.91
C LYS A 36 -0.67 -27.07 -6.99
N LYS A 37 -0.29 -27.02 -8.28
CA LYS A 37 -1.12 -27.53 -9.38
C LYS A 37 -1.25 -29.06 -9.33
N SER A 38 -0.16 -29.78 -9.09
CA SER A 38 -0.22 -31.25 -8.96
C SER A 38 -1.02 -31.70 -7.72
N GLU A 39 -1.04 -30.89 -6.66
CA GLU A 39 -1.92 -31.10 -5.49
C GLU A 39 -3.41 -30.75 -5.77
N GLY A 40 -3.77 -30.34 -6.99
CA GLY A 40 -5.15 -30.01 -7.37
C GLY A 40 -5.69 -28.70 -6.77
N LYS A 41 -4.82 -27.79 -6.33
CA LYS A 41 -5.27 -26.52 -5.72
C LYS A 41 -5.73 -25.52 -6.78
N ALA A 42 -7.01 -25.14 -6.74
CA ALA A 42 -7.62 -24.24 -7.73
C ALA A 42 -6.90 -22.88 -7.88
N TYR A 43 -6.41 -22.30 -6.79
CA TYR A 43 -5.68 -21.03 -6.82
C TYR A 43 -4.35 -21.12 -7.57
N ALA A 44 -3.74 -22.30 -7.70
CA ALA A 44 -2.43 -22.43 -8.32
C ALA A 44 -2.45 -22.07 -9.82
N ASN A 45 -3.56 -22.34 -10.51
CA ASN A 45 -3.76 -21.91 -11.90
C ASN A 45 -3.83 -20.39 -12.02
N ALA A 46 -4.54 -19.73 -11.11
CA ALA A 46 -4.64 -18.27 -11.09
C ALA A 46 -3.29 -17.63 -10.73
N LEU A 47 -2.59 -18.19 -9.74
CA LEU A 47 -1.26 -17.73 -9.32
C LEU A 47 -0.23 -17.86 -10.45
N GLU A 48 -0.27 -18.95 -11.22
CA GLU A 48 0.56 -19.11 -12.41
C GLU A 48 0.33 -18.00 -13.42
N LYS A 49 -0.94 -17.69 -13.72
CA LYS A 49 -1.30 -16.61 -14.65
C LYS A 49 -0.82 -15.25 -14.18
N LEU A 50 -0.90 -14.97 -12.87
CA LEU A 50 -0.36 -13.75 -12.27
C LEU A 50 1.18 -13.69 -12.35
N LYS A 51 1.87 -14.84 -12.28
CA LYS A 51 3.35 -14.91 -12.38
C LYS A 51 3.88 -14.93 -13.82
N GLN A 52 3.07 -15.31 -14.81
CA GLN A 52 3.45 -15.25 -16.22
C GLN A 52 3.59 -13.81 -16.72
N ASP A 53 2.84 -12.88 -16.13
CA ASP A 53 2.87 -11.46 -16.45
C ASP A 53 2.79 -10.68 -15.14
N VAL A 54 3.94 -10.61 -14.44
CA VAL A 54 4.05 -9.99 -13.11
C VAL A 54 3.83 -8.48 -13.14
N ASP A 55 4.02 -7.84 -14.30
CA ASP A 55 3.89 -6.39 -14.43
C ASP A 55 2.44 -5.95 -14.19
N LYS A 56 1.44 -6.70 -14.67
CA LYS A 56 0.02 -6.33 -14.44
C LYS A 56 -0.37 -6.29 -12.97
N PRO A 57 -0.20 -7.37 -12.18
CA PRO A 57 -0.49 -7.34 -10.75
C PRO A 57 0.40 -6.34 -10.02
N LEU A 58 1.67 -6.22 -10.37
CA LEU A 58 2.59 -5.31 -9.70
C LEU A 58 2.18 -3.83 -9.89
N ILE A 59 1.87 -3.41 -11.12
CA ILE A 59 1.35 -2.07 -11.42
C ILE A 59 0.06 -1.81 -10.62
N ALA A 60 -0.85 -2.80 -10.57
CA ALA A 60 -2.10 -2.66 -9.84
C ALA A 60 -1.86 -2.44 -8.33
N ILE A 61 -0.97 -3.22 -7.73
CA ILE A 61 -0.59 -3.11 -6.31
C ILE A 61 0.07 -1.76 -6.02
N LEU A 62 1.06 -1.37 -6.82
CA LEU A 62 1.80 -0.10 -6.65
C LEU A 62 0.86 1.10 -6.78
N THR A 63 -0.05 1.06 -7.76
CA THR A 63 -1.06 2.10 -7.96
C THR A 63 -1.97 2.22 -6.74
N LEU A 64 -2.52 1.10 -6.26
CA LEU A 64 -3.39 1.13 -5.09
C LEU A 64 -2.64 1.56 -3.82
N ASN A 65 -1.40 1.10 -3.64
CA ASN A 65 -0.57 1.52 -2.51
C ASN A 65 -0.30 3.02 -2.53
N THR A 66 0.01 3.57 -3.72
CA THR A 66 0.25 5.01 -3.89
C THR A 66 -1.01 5.81 -3.57
N ILE A 67 -2.17 5.38 -4.06
CA ILE A 67 -3.45 6.01 -3.74
C ILE A 67 -3.73 5.93 -2.24
N ALA A 68 -3.61 4.75 -1.64
CA ALA A 68 -3.86 4.54 -0.22
C ALA A 68 -2.95 5.41 0.65
N HIS A 69 -1.65 5.48 0.33
CA HIS A 69 -0.67 6.26 1.08
C HIS A 69 -0.88 7.77 0.87
N THR A 70 -1.10 8.22 -0.37
CA THR A 70 -1.24 9.65 -0.69
C THR A 70 -2.56 10.22 -0.20
N VAL A 71 -3.68 9.59 -0.59
CA VAL A 71 -5.01 10.04 -0.16
C VAL A 71 -5.16 9.91 1.35
N GLY A 72 -4.64 8.83 1.92
CA GLY A 72 -4.62 8.63 3.37
C GLY A 72 -3.84 9.71 4.11
N ALA A 73 -2.61 10.01 3.70
CA ALA A 73 -1.79 11.06 4.31
C ALA A 73 -2.46 12.43 4.21
N ILE A 74 -3.06 12.77 3.06
CA ILE A 74 -3.80 14.03 2.88
C ILE A 74 -4.99 14.09 3.85
N LEU A 75 -5.82 13.05 3.90
CA LEU A 75 -7.02 13.02 4.74
C LEU A 75 -6.68 13.05 6.24
N VAL A 76 -5.65 12.30 6.66
CA VAL A 76 -5.16 12.33 8.05
C VAL A 76 -4.55 13.70 8.37
N GLY A 77 -3.78 14.30 7.46
CA GLY A 77 -3.20 15.63 7.65
C GLY A 77 -4.23 16.74 7.79
N VAL A 78 -5.28 16.74 6.96
CA VAL A 78 -6.41 17.70 7.08
C VAL A 78 -7.08 17.56 8.44
N GLN A 79 -7.31 16.34 8.90
CA GLN A 79 -7.96 16.09 10.19
C GLN A 79 -7.05 16.38 11.38
N ALA A 80 -5.73 16.20 11.24
CA ALA A 80 -4.76 16.59 12.24
C ALA A 80 -4.73 18.11 12.45
N LYS A 81 -4.84 18.90 11.36
CA LYS A 81 -4.97 20.36 11.45
C LYS A 81 -6.23 20.78 12.20
N VAL A 82 -7.38 20.16 11.89
CA VAL A 82 -8.64 20.43 12.59
C VAL A 82 -8.53 20.07 14.08
N ALA A 83 -7.96 18.90 14.39
CA ALA A 83 -7.75 18.47 15.78
C ALA A 83 -6.83 19.41 16.56
N TYR A 84 -5.78 19.93 15.90
CA TYR A 84 -4.87 20.88 16.53
C TYR A 84 -5.59 22.18 16.93
N VAL A 85 -6.31 22.79 15.98
CA VAL A 85 -7.06 24.04 16.20
C VAL A 85 -8.09 23.86 17.33
N GLU A 86 -8.71 22.70 17.41
CA GLU A 86 -9.71 22.36 18.43
C GLU A 86 -9.10 22.21 19.84
N ILE A 87 -7.87 21.67 19.96
CA ILE A 87 -7.22 21.38 21.24
C ILE A 87 -6.41 22.58 21.77
N TYR A 88 -5.68 23.27 20.90
CA TYR A 88 -4.69 24.28 21.31
C TYR A 88 -5.05 25.72 20.92
N GLY A 89 -6.03 25.91 20.04
CA GLY A 89 -6.33 27.23 19.45
C GLY A 89 -5.12 27.85 18.73
N THR A 90 -5.20 29.13 18.40
CA THR A 90 -4.18 29.87 17.64
C THR A 90 -3.00 30.39 18.50
N GLN A 91 -2.81 29.84 19.70
CA GLN A 91 -1.86 30.37 20.68
C GLN A 91 -0.46 29.76 20.50
N THR A 92 0.52 30.60 20.17
CA THR A 92 1.94 30.26 20.09
C THR A 92 2.50 29.95 21.48
N ARG A 93 3.16 28.79 21.64
CA ARG A 93 3.81 28.42 22.91
C ARG A 93 5.32 28.33 22.72
N SER A 94 6.08 28.96 23.60
CA SER A 94 7.53 28.78 23.64
C SER A 94 7.85 27.57 24.52
N PHE A 95 8.63 26.64 23.99
CA PHE A 95 9.21 25.55 24.77
C PHE A 95 10.71 25.47 24.45
N LEU A 96 11.55 25.50 25.50
CA LEU A 96 13.00 25.38 25.37
C LEU A 96 13.67 26.46 24.49
N GLY A 97 13.09 27.66 24.41
CA GLY A 97 13.63 28.78 23.63
C GLY A 97 13.31 28.73 22.13
N MET A 98 12.57 27.73 21.67
CA MET A 98 11.99 27.69 20.32
C MET A 98 10.51 28.09 20.39
N GLU A 99 10.09 28.98 19.50
CA GLU A 99 8.68 29.28 19.30
C GLU A 99 8.01 28.10 18.59
N PHE A 100 7.21 27.32 19.32
CA PHE A 100 6.33 26.33 18.72
C PHE A 100 5.08 27.08 18.23
N SER A 101 5.12 27.46 16.96
CA SER A 101 3.94 27.88 16.22
C SER A 101 3.05 26.67 15.89
N GLU A 102 1.78 26.97 15.59
CA GLU A 102 0.79 26.00 15.10
C GLU A 102 1.37 25.09 14.01
N ASP A 103 2.01 25.70 13.01
CA ASP A 103 2.54 25.02 11.85
C ASP A 103 3.75 24.14 12.17
N LEU A 104 4.60 24.54 13.13
CA LEU A 104 5.79 23.77 13.49
C LEU A 104 5.42 22.49 14.24
N MET A 105 4.46 22.56 15.16
CA MET A 105 4.00 21.39 15.91
C MET A 105 3.18 20.43 15.03
N VAL A 106 2.33 20.95 14.13
CA VAL A 106 1.66 20.15 13.10
C VAL A 106 2.69 19.49 12.17
N GLY A 107 3.76 20.20 11.80
CA GLY A 107 4.87 19.67 11.00
C GLY A 107 5.57 18.50 11.66
N VAL A 108 6.01 18.65 12.92
CA VAL A 108 6.72 17.58 13.66
C VAL A 108 5.83 16.34 13.85
N VAL A 109 4.57 16.52 14.25
CA VAL A 109 3.63 15.42 14.43
C VAL A 109 3.37 14.71 13.09
N SER A 110 3.19 15.46 12.00
CA SER A 110 2.99 14.92 10.66
C SER A 110 4.21 14.12 10.17
N THR A 111 5.43 14.63 10.39
CA THR A 111 6.67 13.93 10.03
C THR A 111 6.83 12.62 10.81
N VAL A 112 6.62 12.63 12.13
CA VAL A 112 6.71 11.41 12.96
C VAL A 112 5.65 10.39 12.55
N MET A 113 4.40 10.83 12.33
CA MET A 113 3.33 9.97 11.85
C MET A 113 3.65 9.38 10.46
N THR A 114 4.27 10.16 9.57
CA THR A 114 4.68 9.68 8.24
C THR A 114 5.73 8.58 8.35
N ILE A 115 6.75 8.75 9.20
CA ILE A 115 7.78 7.72 9.43
C ILE A 115 7.13 6.45 10.00
N LEU A 116 6.22 6.59 10.97
CA LEU A 116 5.50 5.45 11.55
C LEU A 116 4.65 4.72 10.51
N ILE A 117 3.94 5.45 9.65
CA ILE A 117 3.14 4.86 8.58
C ILE A 117 4.01 4.11 7.58
N LEU A 118 5.16 4.66 7.15
CA LEU A 118 6.09 4.00 6.24
C LEU A 118 6.63 2.69 6.83
N VAL A 119 7.09 2.72 8.08
CA VAL A 119 7.64 1.53 8.73
C VAL A 119 6.56 0.46 8.94
N ALA A 120 5.38 0.86 9.43
CA ALA A 120 4.29 -0.05 9.77
C ALA A 120 3.51 -0.58 8.56
N SER A 121 3.35 0.23 7.51
CA SER A 121 2.52 -0.11 6.34
C SER A 121 3.32 -0.61 5.14
N GLU A 122 4.63 -0.38 5.12
CA GLU A 122 5.48 -0.75 3.99
C GLU A 122 6.61 -1.71 4.38
N ILE A 123 7.44 -1.38 5.36
CA ILE A 123 8.63 -2.19 5.70
C ILE A 123 8.22 -3.50 6.38
N ILE A 124 7.53 -3.42 7.52
CA ILE A 124 7.10 -4.59 8.30
C ILE A 124 6.25 -5.55 7.45
N PRO A 125 5.25 -5.09 6.69
CA PRO A 125 4.36 -6.00 5.96
C PRO A 125 5.07 -6.66 4.78
N LYS A 126 6.03 -5.97 4.14
CA LYS A 126 6.89 -6.59 3.11
C LYS A 126 7.73 -7.71 3.71
N THR A 127 8.30 -7.52 4.91
CA THR A 127 9.04 -8.57 5.61
C THR A 127 8.14 -9.77 5.96
N ILE A 128 6.94 -9.52 6.48
CA ILE A 128 5.97 -10.58 6.79
C ILE A 128 5.57 -11.33 5.53
N GLY A 129 5.21 -10.62 4.46
CA GLY A 129 4.82 -11.21 3.18
C GLY A 129 5.93 -12.07 2.55
N ALA A 130 7.18 -11.61 2.61
CA ALA A 130 8.33 -12.34 2.12
C ALA A 130 8.70 -13.55 3.00
N THR A 131 8.41 -13.51 4.30
CA THR A 131 8.70 -14.62 5.22
C THR A 131 7.64 -15.71 5.16
N TYR A 132 6.36 -15.32 5.12
CA TYR A 132 5.20 -16.22 5.17
C TYR A 132 4.51 -16.44 3.81
N TRP A 133 5.26 -16.25 2.72
CA TRP A 133 4.70 -16.26 1.37
C TRP A 133 4.00 -17.56 0.99
N LYS A 134 4.44 -18.72 1.51
CA LYS A 134 3.84 -20.03 1.21
C LYS A 134 2.42 -20.13 1.76
N GLN A 135 2.22 -19.69 3.00
CA GLN A 135 0.92 -19.69 3.69
C GLN A 135 0.00 -18.62 3.08
N LEU A 136 0.57 -17.47 2.71
CA LEU A 136 -0.17 -16.34 2.16
C LEU A 136 -0.47 -16.48 0.67
N ALA A 137 0.14 -17.42 -0.05
CA ALA A 137 -0.02 -17.56 -1.51
C ALA A 137 -1.48 -17.69 -1.96
N HIS A 138 -2.30 -18.45 -1.22
CA HIS A 138 -3.72 -18.61 -1.54
C HIS A 138 -4.47 -17.28 -1.39
N PHE A 139 -4.33 -16.65 -0.22
CA PHE A 139 -4.93 -15.34 0.06
C PHE A 139 -4.48 -14.29 -0.95
N ALA A 140 -3.17 -14.23 -1.22
CA ALA A 140 -2.61 -13.28 -2.16
C ALA A 140 -3.16 -13.44 -3.58
N THR A 141 -3.29 -14.69 -4.05
CA THR A 141 -3.87 -14.96 -5.37
C THR A 141 -5.30 -14.47 -5.49
N SER A 142 -6.12 -14.73 -4.48
CA SER A 142 -7.53 -14.30 -4.48
C SER A 142 -7.64 -12.78 -4.39
N SER A 143 -6.90 -12.16 -3.47
CA SER A 143 -6.90 -10.71 -3.27
C SER A 143 -6.37 -9.96 -4.50
N LEU A 144 -5.34 -10.48 -5.17
CA LEU A 144 -4.81 -9.88 -6.40
C LEU A 144 -5.82 -9.93 -7.55
N ASN A 145 -6.52 -11.04 -7.74
CA ASN A 145 -7.56 -11.12 -8.77
C ASN A 145 -8.69 -10.10 -8.51
N LEU A 146 -9.11 -9.96 -7.25
CA LEU A 146 -10.11 -8.97 -6.85
C LEU A 146 -9.60 -7.54 -7.08
N LEU A 147 -8.35 -7.26 -6.75
CA LEU A 147 -7.73 -5.94 -6.88
C LEU A 147 -7.52 -5.54 -8.35
N ILE A 148 -7.15 -6.49 -9.20
CA ILE A 148 -6.92 -6.24 -10.64
C ILE A 148 -8.23 -6.05 -11.39
N TRP A 149 -9.32 -6.70 -10.99
CA TRP A 149 -10.61 -6.65 -11.68
C TRP A 149 -11.14 -5.21 -11.94
N PRO A 150 -11.26 -4.32 -10.94
CA PRO A 150 -11.74 -2.95 -11.16
C PRO A 150 -10.73 -2.11 -11.97
N LEU A 151 -9.43 -2.28 -11.72
CA LEU A 151 -8.36 -1.56 -12.42
C LEU A 151 -8.25 -1.95 -13.89
N LYS A 152 -8.63 -3.19 -14.24
CA LYS A 152 -8.72 -3.66 -15.62
C LYS A 152 -9.92 -3.05 -16.32
N TYR A 153 -11.06 -2.95 -15.64
CA TYR A 153 -12.28 -2.37 -16.20
C TYR A 153 -12.18 -0.85 -16.39
N SER A 154 -11.48 -0.14 -15.50
CA SER A 154 -11.27 1.31 -15.61
C SER A 154 -10.36 1.74 -16.77
N GLY A 155 -9.70 0.81 -17.47
CA GLY A 155 -8.79 1.09 -18.58
C GLY A 155 -7.42 1.66 -18.17
N ILE A 156 -7.23 2.03 -16.89
CA ILE A 156 -5.98 2.58 -16.36
C ILE A 156 -4.83 1.58 -16.49
N LEU A 157 -5.07 0.28 -16.28
CA LEU A 157 -4.02 -0.73 -16.47
C LEU A 157 -3.49 -0.79 -17.89
N TRP A 158 -4.36 -0.54 -18.89
CA TRP A 158 -3.93 -0.54 -20.29
C TRP A 158 -3.03 0.66 -20.58
N LEU A 159 -3.39 1.84 -20.07
CA LEU A 159 -2.57 3.05 -20.18
C LEU A 159 -1.21 2.88 -19.51
N LEU A 160 -1.18 2.40 -18.26
CA LEU A 160 0.07 2.19 -17.52
C LEU A 160 0.96 1.15 -18.20
N GLN A 161 0.38 0.05 -18.69
CA GLN A 161 1.12 -0.96 -19.47
C GLN A 161 1.66 -0.42 -20.79
N LEU A 162 0.92 0.48 -21.46
CA LEU A 162 1.40 1.13 -22.68
C LEU A 162 2.66 1.94 -22.38
N THR A 163 2.66 2.74 -21.31
CA THR A 163 3.83 3.49 -20.87
C THR A 163 5.02 2.58 -20.57
N THR A 164 4.81 1.50 -19.81
CA THR A 164 5.88 0.52 -19.51
C THR A 164 6.41 -0.14 -20.78
N ARG A 165 5.54 -0.52 -21.73
CA ARG A 165 5.94 -1.12 -23.02
C ARG A 165 6.69 -0.16 -23.94
N LEU A 166 6.33 1.13 -23.92
CA LEU A 166 7.01 2.15 -24.71
C LEU A 166 8.42 2.42 -24.17
N ILE A 167 8.61 2.36 -22.85
CA ILE A 167 9.90 2.55 -22.19
C ILE A 167 10.75 1.28 -22.27
N GLY A 168 10.14 0.10 -22.11
CA GLY A 168 10.81 -1.20 -22.17
C GLY A 168 11.18 -1.67 -23.58
N LYS A 169 10.73 -0.98 -24.64
CA LYS A 169 11.17 -1.23 -26.02
C LYS A 169 12.49 -0.49 -26.31
N LYS A 170 13.58 -0.97 -25.72
CA LYS A 170 14.98 -0.77 -26.16
C LYS A 170 15.89 -1.62 -25.26
N GLY A 171 16.26 -2.80 -25.78
CA GLY A 171 17.12 -3.79 -25.13
C GLY A 171 16.95 -5.12 -25.82
#